data_AF-A0A545TLL2-F1
#
_entry.id   AF-A0A545TLL2-F1
#
_cell.length_a   1.000
_cell.length_b   1.000
_cell.length_c   1.000
_cell.angle_alpha   90.00
_cell.angle_beta   90.00
_cell.angle_gamma   90.00
#
_symmetry.space_group_name_H-M   'P 1'
#
loop_
_entity.id
_entity.type
_entity.pdbx_description
1 polymer ?
#
loop_
_entity_poly.entity_id
_entity_poly.type
_entity_poly.pdbx_seq_one_letter_code
_entity_poly.pdbx_strand_id
1 'polypeptide(L)'
;MTESNTKVIQARAAIANAKILERLSAFKPEIVSTIFVEFDVEDSDIDIICRYMHKPRFVDTLKSFYGDSEQFSCDIRNDHVLSRFYYQGFLFEIYGSTLPVNEQMAYQHYKVMQRLSKMGGKRFQQQVRHKKRNGFKTEPAIASLLQLSGNPYQAVLALNDHSDIELAGYLKHCV
;
A
#
# COMPACT_ATOMS: atom_id res chain seq x y z
N MET A 1 12.88 12.97 16.87
CA MET A 1 12.30 11.92 16.00
C MET A 1 11.09 12.54 15.31
N THR A 2 10.99 12.46 13.99
CA THR A 2 9.79 12.94 13.26
C THR A 2 8.63 11.96 13.45
N GLU A 3 7.40 12.44 13.54
CA GLU A 3 6.19 11.60 13.71
C GLU A 3 6.12 10.42 12.73
N SER A 4 6.54 10.64 11.48
CA SER A 4 6.59 9.57 10.46
C SER A 4 7.50 8.40 10.84
N ASN A 5 8.64 8.66 11.48
CA ASN A 5 9.54 7.60 11.93
C ASN A 5 8.89 6.76 13.05
N THR A 6 8.04 7.37 13.86
CA THR A 6 7.29 6.68 14.91
C THR A 6 6.21 5.75 14.32
N LYS A 7 5.42 6.21 13.33
CA LYS A 7 4.36 5.37 12.72
C LYS A 7 4.92 4.16 11.97
N VAL A 8 6.04 4.32 11.25
CA VAL A 8 6.74 3.19 10.60
C VAL A 8 7.20 2.14 11.62
N ILE A 9 7.75 2.56 12.76
CA ILE A 9 8.18 1.64 13.83
C ILE A 9 6.97 0.89 14.42
N GLN A 10 5.88 1.60 14.69
CA GLN A 10 4.65 1.01 15.22
C GLN A 10 4.02 0.02 14.24
N ALA A 11 3.95 0.37 12.95
CA ALA A 11 3.42 -0.50 11.90
C ALA A 11 4.26 -1.78 11.77
N ARG A 12 5.60 -1.67 11.81
CA ARG A 12 6.49 -2.85 11.82
C ARG A 12 6.25 -3.75 13.02
N ALA A 13 6.08 -3.17 14.20
CA ALA A 13 5.77 -3.94 15.41
C ALA A 13 4.41 -4.64 15.27
N ALA A 14 3.38 -3.95 14.78
CA ALA A 14 2.06 -4.53 14.55
C ALA A 14 2.11 -5.71 13.55
N ILE A 15 2.81 -5.56 12.43
CA ILE A 15 3.01 -6.63 11.43
C ILE A 15 3.71 -7.84 12.05
N ALA A 16 4.79 -7.61 12.80
CA ALA A 16 5.56 -8.68 13.44
C ALA A 16 4.72 -9.43 14.49
N ASN A 17 4.03 -8.69 15.35
CA ASN A 17 3.19 -9.24 16.42
C ASN A 17 1.98 -10.00 15.87
N ALA A 18 1.39 -9.52 14.75
CA ALA A 18 0.32 -10.23 14.05
C ALA A 18 0.79 -11.51 13.35
N LYS A 19 2.11 -11.72 13.24
CA LYS A 19 2.77 -12.84 12.52
C LYS A 19 2.25 -13.02 11.10
N ILE A 20 1.82 -11.94 10.46
CA ILE A 20 1.01 -12.01 9.24
C ILE A 20 1.77 -12.53 8.02
N LEU A 21 3.03 -12.12 7.88
CA LEU A 21 3.87 -12.60 6.78
C LEU A 21 4.20 -14.09 6.94
N GLU A 22 4.36 -14.57 8.17
CA GLU A 22 4.60 -15.98 8.49
C GLU A 22 3.34 -16.81 8.23
N ARG A 23 2.21 -16.41 8.81
CA ARG A 23 0.92 -17.10 8.72
C ARG A 23 0.37 -17.16 7.30
N LEU A 24 0.65 -16.14 6.49
CA LEU A 24 0.23 -16.08 5.09
C LEU A 24 1.34 -16.51 4.11
N SER A 25 2.49 -17.00 4.57
CA SER A 25 3.66 -17.32 3.74
C SER A 25 3.35 -18.20 2.51
N ALA A 26 2.43 -19.16 2.62
CA ALA A 26 1.97 -20.00 1.52
C ALA A 26 1.32 -19.22 0.35
N PHE A 27 0.89 -17.99 0.61
CA PHE A 27 0.25 -17.08 -0.33
C PHE A 27 1.16 -15.93 -0.77
N LYS A 28 2.46 -15.99 -0.45
CA LYS A 28 3.48 -15.00 -0.84
C LYS A 28 3.04 -13.56 -0.47
N PRO A 29 2.87 -13.26 0.83
CA PRO A 29 2.38 -11.96 1.26
C PRO A 29 3.44 -10.89 1.00
N GLU A 30 3.02 -9.74 0.47
CA GLU A 30 3.88 -8.59 0.20
C GLU A 30 3.24 -7.32 0.76
N ILE A 31 4.02 -6.49 1.44
CA ILE A 31 3.56 -5.23 2.01
C ILE A 31 3.61 -4.14 0.93
N VAL A 32 2.48 -3.48 0.70
CA VAL A 32 2.36 -2.39 -0.30
C VAL A 32 1.79 -1.10 0.31
N SER A 33 2.03 -0.89 1.61
CA SER A 33 1.41 0.20 2.37
C SER A 33 2.08 1.55 2.19
N THR A 34 1.28 2.61 2.11
CA THR A 34 1.77 3.99 1.98
C THR A 34 2.64 4.47 3.17
N ILE A 35 2.52 3.82 4.33
CA ILE A 35 3.36 4.01 5.53
C ILE A 35 4.84 3.83 5.20
N PHE A 36 5.18 2.82 4.40
CA PHE A 36 6.58 2.48 4.11
C PHE A 36 7.21 3.32 2.99
N VAL A 37 6.43 4.24 2.41
CA VAL A 37 6.88 5.21 1.40
C VAL A 37 6.61 6.65 1.83
N GLU A 38 6.39 6.90 3.13
CA GLU A 38 6.25 8.25 3.70
C GLU A 38 5.07 9.05 3.10
N PHE A 39 4.06 8.35 2.57
CA PHE A 39 2.84 8.94 2.01
C PHE A 39 1.63 8.69 2.92
N ASP A 40 1.83 8.20 4.12
CA ASP A 40 0.80 7.96 5.12
C ASP A 40 0.20 9.24 5.69
N VAL A 41 -1.04 9.10 6.11
CA VAL A 41 -1.77 10.05 6.97
C VAL A 41 -2.23 9.30 8.22
N GLU A 42 -2.89 9.99 9.14
CA GLU A 42 -3.26 9.51 10.48
C GLU A 42 -3.99 8.17 10.41
N ASP A 43 -4.97 8.04 9.52
CA ASP A 43 -5.80 6.84 9.37
C ASP A 43 -5.29 5.85 8.29
N SER A 44 -4.04 6.00 7.82
CA SER A 44 -3.48 5.04 6.86
C SER A 44 -3.33 3.64 7.47
N ASP A 45 -3.76 2.67 6.69
CA ASP A 45 -3.80 1.24 6.89
C ASP A 45 -2.47 0.55 6.55
N ILE A 46 -2.40 -0.73 6.91
CA ILE A 46 -1.35 -1.66 6.52
C ILE A 46 -1.89 -2.56 5.41
N ASP A 47 -1.57 -2.19 4.17
CA ASP A 47 -1.89 -2.97 2.98
C ASP A 47 -0.93 -4.15 2.78
N ILE A 48 -1.50 -5.35 2.62
CA ILE A 48 -0.78 -6.57 2.26
C ILE A 48 -1.48 -7.22 1.07
N ILE A 49 -0.72 -7.55 0.04
CA ILE A 49 -1.22 -8.30 -1.11
C ILE A 49 -0.72 -9.75 -1.08
N CYS A 50 -1.54 -10.66 -1.58
CA CYS A 50 -1.29 -12.09 -1.60
C CYS A 50 -1.67 -12.68 -2.96
N ARG A 51 -1.04 -13.80 -3.30
CA ARG A 51 -1.45 -14.69 -4.38
C ARG A 51 -2.03 -15.98 -3.79
N TYR A 52 -3.25 -16.35 -4.18
CA TYR A 52 -3.79 -17.68 -3.90
C TYR A 52 -3.93 -18.52 -5.17
N MET A 53 -3.74 -19.84 -5.03
CA MET A 53 -4.13 -20.81 -6.08
C MET A 53 -5.49 -21.45 -5.79
N HIS A 54 -5.84 -21.54 -4.50
CA HIS A 54 -7.10 -22.11 -4.03
C HIS A 54 -7.78 -21.12 -3.09
N LYS A 55 -8.81 -20.45 -3.59
CA LYS A 55 -9.54 -19.41 -2.86
C LYS A 55 -10.11 -19.89 -1.51
N PRO A 56 -10.76 -21.07 -1.40
CA PRO A 56 -11.28 -21.55 -0.12
C PRO A 56 -10.18 -21.67 0.95
N ARG A 57 -9.04 -22.28 0.59
CA ARG A 57 -7.88 -22.39 1.50
C ARG A 57 -7.36 -21.02 1.97
N PHE A 58 -7.36 -20.01 1.10
CA PHE A 58 -6.97 -18.65 1.49
C PHE A 58 -7.95 -18.04 2.50
N VAL A 59 -9.25 -18.12 2.22
CA VAL A 59 -10.32 -17.64 3.11
C VAL A 59 -10.28 -18.35 4.45
N ASP A 60 -10.15 -19.68 4.46
CA ASP A 60 -10.07 -20.47 5.68
C ASP A 60 -8.86 -20.06 6.51
N THR A 61 -7.70 -19.87 5.86
CA THR A 61 -6.49 -19.40 6.56
C THR A 61 -6.68 -18.04 7.22
N LEU A 62 -7.28 -17.08 6.50
CA LEU A 62 -7.59 -15.75 7.04
C LEU A 62 -8.52 -15.84 8.25
N LYS A 63 -9.61 -16.61 8.15
CA LYS A 63 -10.57 -16.81 9.23
C LYS A 63 -9.95 -17.52 10.43
N SER A 64 -9.15 -18.56 10.22
CA SER A 64 -8.50 -19.31 11.31
C SER A 64 -7.51 -18.47 12.12
N PHE A 65 -6.79 -17.54 11.48
CA PHE A 65 -5.78 -16.73 12.18
C PHE A 65 -6.28 -15.37 12.65
N TYR A 66 -7.29 -14.80 12.01
CA TYR A 66 -7.73 -13.42 12.24
C TYR A 66 -9.24 -13.28 12.47
N GLY A 67 -10.02 -14.36 12.39
CA GLY A 67 -11.49 -14.32 12.50
C GLY A 67 -12.01 -13.74 13.81
N ASP A 68 -11.27 -13.91 14.91
CA ASP A 68 -11.61 -13.37 16.23
C ASP A 68 -11.01 -11.98 16.49
N SER A 69 -10.34 -11.39 15.49
CA SER A 69 -9.77 -10.04 15.61
C SER A 69 -10.87 -8.98 15.55
N GLU A 70 -10.58 -7.81 16.12
CA GLU A 70 -11.51 -6.69 16.14
C GLU A 70 -11.94 -6.29 14.71
N GLN A 71 -13.26 -6.18 14.52
CA GLN A 71 -13.88 -5.82 13.24
C GLN A 71 -13.41 -6.67 12.05
N PHE A 72 -13.13 -7.95 12.29
CA PHE A 72 -12.78 -8.86 11.21
C PHE A 72 -13.90 -8.91 10.15
N SER A 73 -13.49 -8.77 8.89
CA SER A 73 -14.33 -8.97 7.72
C SER A 73 -13.55 -9.69 6.62
N CYS A 74 -14.28 -10.41 5.78
CA CYS A 74 -13.72 -11.15 4.66
C CYS A 74 -14.73 -11.16 3.50
N ASP A 75 -14.55 -10.24 2.57
CA ASP A 75 -15.34 -10.10 1.36
C ASP A 75 -14.79 -11.02 0.28
N ILE A 76 -15.60 -12.01 -0.10
CA ILE A 76 -15.24 -12.98 -1.13
C ILE A 76 -15.87 -12.54 -2.45
N ARG A 77 -15.04 -12.18 -3.43
CA ARG A 77 -15.47 -11.81 -4.79
C ARG A 77 -15.07 -12.90 -5.79
N ASN A 78 -15.49 -12.75 -7.04
CA ASN A 78 -15.21 -13.73 -8.10
C ASN A 78 -13.71 -13.78 -8.45
N ASP A 79 -13.05 -12.64 -8.51
CA ASP A 79 -11.67 -12.44 -8.93
C ASP A 79 -10.69 -12.21 -7.76
N HIS A 80 -11.18 -11.79 -6.60
CA HIS A 80 -10.35 -11.50 -5.43
C HIS A 80 -11.04 -11.80 -4.10
N VAL A 81 -10.25 -11.73 -3.02
CA VAL A 81 -10.71 -11.77 -1.63
C VAL A 81 -10.13 -10.55 -0.93
N LEU A 82 -10.94 -9.86 -0.16
CA LEU A 82 -10.53 -8.69 0.61
C LEU A 82 -10.87 -8.92 2.07
N SER A 83 -9.85 -8.97 2.93
CA SER A 83 -10.03 -9.16 4.36
C SER A 83 -9.51 -7.96 5.12
N ARG A 84 -10.23 -7.57 6.17
CA ARG A 84 -9.85 -6.47 7.05
C ARG A 84 -9.99 -6.88 8.50
N PHE A 85 -9.12 -6.36 9.34
CA PHE A 85 -9.26 -6.42 10.80
C PHE A 85 -8.42 -5.32 11.45
N TYR A 86 -8.75 -4.96 12.68
CA TYR A 86 -7.94 -4.07 13.49
C TYR A 86 -6.99 -4.85 14.39
N TYR A 87 -5.74 -4.40 14.47
CA TYR A 87 -4.75 -4.94 15.38
C TYR A 87 -3.72 -3.87 15.76
N GLN A 88 -3.49 -3.69 17.07
CA GLN A 88 -2.53 -2.74 17.64
C GLN A 88 -2.62 -1.32 17.05
N GLY A 89 -3.84 -0.81 16.86
CA GLY A 89 -4.10 0.55 16.39
C GLY A 89 -4.01 0.73 14.87
N PHE A 90 -3.82 -0.35 14.10
CA PHE A 90 -3.84 -0.30 12.64
C PHE A 90 -5.00 -1.13 12.09
N LEU A 91 -5.63 -0.60 11.04
CA LEU A 91 -6.42 -1.39 10.11
C LEU A 91 -5.45 -2.16 9.21
N PHE A 92 -5.55 -3.49 9.22
CA PHE A 92 -4.91 -4.34 8.24
C PHE A 92 -5.88 -4.56 7.08
N GLU A 93 -5.42 -4.33 5.85
CA GLU A 93 -6.16 -4.67 4.64
C GLU A 93 -5.37 -5.72 3.85
N ILE A 94 -5.96 -6.90 3.65
CA ILE A 94 -5.35 -8.02 2.94
C ILE A 94 -6.12 -8.27 1.66
N TYR A 95 -5.48 -8.03 0.53
CA TYR A 95 -6.01 -8.31 -0.79
C TYR A 95 -5.37 -9.59 -1.35
N GLY A 96 -6.19 -10.59 -1.66
CA GLY A 96 -5.75 -11.82 -2.32
C GLY A 96 -6.34 -11.92 -3.72
N SER A 97 -5.53 -12.33 -4.70
CA SER A 97 -6.01 -12.70 -6.05
C SER A 97 -5.25 -13.91 -6.59
N THR A 98 -5.63 -14.40 -7.77
CA THR A 98 -4.88 -15.47 -8.46
C THR A 98 -3.61 -14.98 -9.15
N LEU A 99 -3.49 -13.66 -9.35
CA LEU A 99 -2.36 -13.05 -10.05
C LEU A 99 -1.07 -13.14 -9.22
N PRO A 100 0.08 -13.42 -9.86
CA PRO A 100 1.39 -13.21 -9.25
C PRO A 100 1.49 -11.81 -8.62
N VAL A 101 2.05 -11.73 -7.41
CA VAL A 101 2.20 -10.46 -6.66
C VAL A 101 2.85 -9.38 -7.52
N ASN A 102 3.91 -9.74 -8.25
CA ASN A 102 4.64 -8.85 -9.13
C ASN A 102 3.87 -8.44 -10.40
N GLU A 103 2.67 -8.96 -10.64
CA GLU A 103 1.76 -8.58 -11.72
C GLU A 103 0.52 -7.85 -11.18
N GLN A 104 0.33 -7.81 -9.86
CA GLN A 104 -0.78 -7.09 -9.25
C GLN A 104 -0.57 -5.58 -9.35
N MET A 105 -1.64 -4.86 -9.68
CA MET A 105 -1.59 -3.41 -9.90
C MET A 105 -1.13 -2.64 -8.64
N ALA A 106 -1.57 -3.07 -7.46
CA ALA A 106 -1.13 -2.50 -6.19
C ALA A 106 0.40 -2.59 -6.01
N TYR A 107 1.02 -3.70 -6.42
CA TYR A 107 2.47 -3.85 -6.41
C TYR A 107 3.16 -2.88 -7.39
N GLN A 108 2.62 -2.74 -8.62
CA GLN A 108 3.18 -1.82 -9.61
C GLN A 108 3.11 -0.36 -9.12
N HIS A 109 1.96 0.05 -8.60
CA HIS A 109 1.78 1.35 -7.99
C HIS A 109 2.75 1.59 -6.84
N TYR A 110 2.89 0.60 -5.94
CA TYR A 110 3.78 0.71 -4.80
C TYR A 110 5.25 0.89 -5.22
N LYS A 111 5.72 0.19 -6.25
CA LYS A 111 7.07 0.41 -6.82
C LYS A 111 7.26 1.84 -7.32
N VAL A 112 6.27 2.40 -8.03
CA VAL A 112 6.32 3.79 -8.48
C VAL A 112 6.39 4.73 -7.28
N MET A 113 5.54 4.51 -6.27
CA MET A 113 5.55 5.32 -5.04
C MET A 113 6.88 5.26 -4.31
N GLN A 114 7.51 4.08 -4.22
CA GLN A 114 8.86 3.91 -3.65
C GLN A 114 9.90 4.76 -4.38
N ARG A 115 9.92 4.71 -5.72
CA ARG A 115 10.84 5.49 -6.54
C ARG A 115 10.62 6.99 -6.35
N LEU A 116 9.37 7.45 -6.48
CA LEU A 116 9.02 8.86 -6.33
C LEU A 116 9.32 9.39 -4.92
N SER A 117 8.99 8.61 -3.88
CA SER A 117 9.27 8.99 -2.49
C SER A 117 10.77 9.12 -2.22
N LYS A 118 11.57 8.15 -2.68
CA LYS A 118 13.02 8.17 -2.53
C LYS A 118 13.66 9.35 -3.26
N MET A 119 13.24 9.61 -4.50
CA MET A 119 13.82 10.64 -5.35
C MET A 119 13.36 12.05 -4.96
N GLY A 120 12.07 12.23 -4.66
CA GLY A 120 11.49 13.52 -4.27
C GLY A 120 11.76 13.91 -2.82
N GLY A 121 12.18 12.95 -1.98
CA GLY A 121 12.57 13.18 -0.60
C GLY A 121 11.48 13.82 0.27
N LYS A 122 11.90 14.43 1.38
CA LYS A 122 10.98 14.95 2.42
C LYS A 122 9.98 15.96 1.88
N ARG A 123 10.40 16.84 0.96
CA ARG A 123 9.55 17.89 0.41
C ARG A 123 8.40 17.30 -0.41
N PHE A 124 8.67 16.32 -1.27
CA PHE A 124 7.62 15.65 -2.04
C PHE A 124 6.70 14.82 -1.12
N GLN A 125 7.28 14.05 -0.19
CA GLN A 125 6.52 13.27 0.79
C GLN A 125 5.54 14.15 1.59
N GLN A 126 6.00 15.30 2.08
CA GLN A 126 5.14 16.26 2.80
C GLN A 126 4.02 16.82 1.92
N GLN A 127 4.29 17.12 0.65
CA GLN A 127 3.25 17.60 -0.27
C GLN A 127 2.20 16.51 -0.57
N VAL A 128 2.62 15.26 -0.75
CA VAL A 128 1.68 14.13 -0.93
C VAL A 128 0.81 13.99 0.32
N ARG A 129 1.41 13.98 1.52
CA ARG A 129 0.65 13.92 2.78
C ARG A 129 -0.29 15.11 2.96
N HIS A 130 0.15 16.32 2.62
CA HIS A 130 -0.70 17.51 2.66
C HIS A 130 -1.91 17.37 1.72
N LYS A 131 -1.70 16.95 0.48
CA LYS A 131 -2.81 16.68 -0.46
C LYS A 131 -3.76 15.61 0.07
N LYS A 132 -3.23 14.51 0.63
CA LYS A 132 -4.06 13.44 1.21
C LYS A 132 -4.92 13.92 2.39
N ARG A 133 -4.36 14.73 3.29
CA ARG A 133 -5.11 15.34 4.39
C ARG A 133 -6.21 16.30 3.90
N ASN A 134 -6.05 16.87 2.71
CA ASN A 134 -7.08 17.68 2.04
C ASN A 134 -8.06 16.84 1.20
N GLY A 135 -8.19 15.53 1.47
CA GLY A 135 -9.20 14.66 0.87
C GLY A 135 -8.78 13.94 -0.41
N PHE A 136 -7.54 14.10 -0.89
CA PHE A 136 -7.07 13.35 -2.04
C PHE A 136 -6.73 11.90 -1.65
N LYS A 137 -7.05 10.94 -2.54
CA LYS A 137 -6.40 9.62 -2.51
C LYS A 137 -4.94 9.74 -2.96
N THR A 138 -4.15 8.69 -2.74
CA THR A 138 -2.70 8.71 -3.01
C THR A 138 -2.38 9.00 -4.48
N GLU A 139 -2.98 8.28 -5.44
CA GLU A 139 -2.70 8.47 -6.87
C GLU A 139 -3.17 9.85 -7.37
N PRO A 140 -4.39 10.34 -7.05
CA PRO A 140 -4.77 11.73 -7.33
C PRO A 140 -3.83 12.78 -6.74
N ALA A 141 -3.33 12.59 -5.53
CA ALA A 141 -2.35 13.50 -4.92
C ALA A 141 -1.05 13.54 -5.72
N ILE A 142 -0.50 12.36 -6.08
CA ILE A 142 0.72 12.25 -6.89
C ILE A 142 0.51 12.86 -8.27
N ALA A 143 -0.57 12.49 -8.96
CA ALA A 143 -0.89 13.01 -10.30
C ALA A 143 -1.02 14.54 -10.29
N SER A 144 -1.67 15.12 -9.26
CA SER A 144 -1.80 16.57 -9.12
C SER A 144 -0.45 17.25 -8.91
N LEU A 145 0.46 16.68 -8.13
CA LEU A 145 1.77 17.27 -7.85
C LEU A 145 2.71 17.20 -9.06
N LEU A 146 2.70 16.05 -9.74
CA LEU A 146 3.52 15.82 -10.93
C LEU A 146 2.88 16.36 -12.22
N GLN A 147 1.72 17.02 -12.11
CA GLN A 147 0.96 17.60 -13.24
C GLN A 147 0.64 16.57 -14.33
N LEU A 148 0.34 15.33 -13.93
CA LEU A 148 -0.06 14.27 -14.85
C LEU A 148 -1.48 14.51 -15.37
N SER A 149 -1.68 14.28 -16.65
CA SER A 149 -2.99 14.39 -17.30
C SER A 149 -3.74 13.06 -17.32
N GLY A 150 -5.06 13.12 -17.47
CA GLY A 150 -5.92 11.95 -17.60
C GLY A 150 -6.30 11.31 -16.26
N ASN A 151 -6.55 10.00 -16.29
CA ASN A 151 -6.97 9.25 -15.10
C ASN A 151 -5.78 9.08 -14.13
N PRO A 152 -5.87 9.55 -12.86
CA PRO A 152 -4.74 9.52 -11.94
C PRO A 152 -4.15 8.13 -11.69
N TYR A 153 -5.00 7.11 -11.64
CA TYR A 153 -4.56 5.74 -11.40
C TYR A 153 -3.69 5.26 -12.57
N GLN A 154 -4.18 5.38 -13.80
CA GLN A 154 -3.41 4.97 -14.99
C GLN A 154 -2.18 5.84 -15.22
N ALA A 155 -2.28 7.15 -14.99
CA ALA A 155 -1.18 8.08 -15.20
C ALA A 155 0.00 7.83 -14.23
N VAL A 156 -0.30 7.58 -12.95
CA VAL A 156 0.75 7.21 -11.97
C VAL A 156 1.35 5.85 -12.31
N LEU A 157 0.55 4.88 -12.74
CA LEU A 157 1.07 3.57 -13.12
C LEU A 157 2.03 3.63 -14.31
N ALA A 158 1.73 4.45 -15.32
CA ALA A 158 2.58 4.63 -16.51
C ALA A 158 4.00 5.16 -16.19
N LEU A 159 4.20 5.75 -15.00
CA LEU A 159 5.53 6.14 -14.52
C LEU A 159 6.45 4.94 -14.27
N ASN A 160 5.92 3.72 -14.18
CA ASN A 160 6.73 2.51 -14.06
C ASN A 160 7.68 2.32 -15.25
N ASP A 161 7.30 2.77 -16.45
CA ASP A 161 8.10 2.65 -17.68
C ASP A 161 9.13 3.78 -17.85
N HIS A 162 9.10 4.79 -16.98
CA HIS A 162 10.02 5.92 -17.04
C HIS A 162 11.33 5.61 -16.31
N SER A 163 12.44 6.09 -16.86
CA SER A 163 13.76 6.10 -16.24
C SER A 163 13.83 7.08 -15.06
N ASP A 164 14.84 6.94 -14.20
CA ASP A 164 15.05 7.87 -13.08
C ASP A 164 15.34 9.31 -13.57
N ILE A 165 15.91 9.48 -14.78
CA ILE A 165 16.11 10.82 -15.36
C ILE A 165 14.78 11.48 -15.70
N GLU A 166 13.86 10.72 -16.31
CA GLU A 166 12.53 11.22 -16.65
C GLU A 166 11.69 11.49 -15.40
N LEU A 167 11.73 10.60 -14.41
CA LEU A 167 11.07 10.80 -13.11
C LEU A 167 11.60 12.04 -12.39
N ALA A 168 12.91 12.28 -12.42
CA ALA A 168 13.50 13.50 -11.88
C ALA A 168 12.96 14.75 -12.58
N GLY A 169 12.68 14.67 -13.89
CA GLY A 169 12.01 15.72 -14.66
C GLY A 169 10.65 16.12 -14.08
N TYR A 170 9.78 15.15 -13.81
CA TYR A 170 8.47 15.41 -13.17
C TYR A 170 8.60 16.01 -11.78
N LEU A 171 9.63 15.60 -11.02
CA LEU A 171 9.83 16.05 -9.65
C LEU A 171 10.38 17.47 -9.54
N LYS A 172 10.98 18.07 -10.59
CA LYS A 172 11.63 19.40 -10.53
C LYS A 172 10.75 20.52 -9.96
N HIS A 173 9.44 20.43 -10.16
CA HIS A 173 8.49 21.43 -9.65
C HIS A 173 8.03 21.16 -8.21
N CYS A 174 8.38 19.99 -7.67
CA CYS A 174 8.00 19.51 -6.35
C CYS A 174 9.16 19.51 -5.33
N VAL A 175 10.42 19.47 -5.78
CA VAL A 175 11.64 19.46 -4.91
C VAL A 175 12.22 20.83 -4.70
#